data_AF-A0A5K0YC41-F1
#
_entry.id   AF-A0A5K0YC41-F1
#
_cell.length_a   1.000
_cell.length_b   1.000
_cell.length_c   1.000
_cell.angle_alpha   90.00
_cell.angle_beta   90.00
_cell.angle_gamma   90.00
#
_symmetry.space_group_name_H-M   'P 1'
#
loop_
_entity.id
_entity.type
_entity.pdbx_description
1 polymer ?
#
loop_
_entity_poly.entity_id
_entity_poly.type
_entity_poly.pdbx_seq_one_letter_code
_entity_poly.pdbx_strand_id
1 'polypeptide(L)' 'GLSGQPLSGPDIGGFAGNATPRLFGRWMGVGAMFPFCRGHSETGTVDHEPWAFGEE' A
#
# COMPACT_ATOMS: atom_id res chain seq x y z
N GLY A 1 -14.12 -1.21 10.53
CA GLY A 1 -15.46 -1.78 10.23
C GLY A 1 -15.97 -2.64 11.38
N LEU A 2 -17.27 -2.86 11.51
CA LEU A 2 -17.97 -3.50 12.67
C LEU A 2 -17.91 -2.69 13.99
N SER A 3 -16.77 -2.10 14.34
CA SER A 3 -16.57 -1.28 15.55
C SER A 3 -17.06 0.18 15.44
N GLY A 4 -17.78 0.54 14.37
CA GLY A 4 -18.21 1.93 14.15
C GLY A 4 -17.13 2.89 13.62
N GLN A 5 -15.92 2.39 13.31
CA GLN A 5 -14.87 3.15 12.62
C GLN A 5 -14.67 2.58 11.19
N PRO A 6 -15.40 3.08 10.18
CA PRO A 6 -15.34 2.54 8.82
C PRO A 6 -14.21 3.13 7.97
N LEU A 7 -13.78 4.37 8.25
CA LEU A 7 -12.66 5.02 7.54
C LEU A 7 -11.33 4.43 8.03
N SER A 8 -10.99 3.24 7.53
CA SER A 8 -9.84 2.45 7.96
C SER A 8 -9.21 1.72 6.79
N GLY A 9 -7.88 1.65 6.79
CA GLY A 9 -7.10 0.85 5.85
C GLY A 9 -5.62 0.85 6.24
N PRO A 10 -4.87 -0.18 5.84
CA PRO A 10 -3.43 -0.29 6.07
C PRO A 10 -2.62 0.52 5.05
N ASP A 11 -1.30 0.60 5.27
CA ASP A 11 -0.37 1.17 4.30
C ASP A 11 -0.14 0.22 3.13
N ILE A 12 -0.52 0.67 1.93
CA ILE A 12 -0.44 -0.11 0.69
C ILE A 12 1.03 -0.31 0.32
N GLY A 13 1.42 -1.57 0.12
CA GLY A 13 2.82 -1.96 -0.08
C GLY A 13 3.53 -2.39 1.21
N GLY A 14 2.99 -2.00 2.36
CA GLY A 14 3.61 -2.16 3.67
C GLY A 14 4.49 -0.97 4.06
N PHE A 15 4.47 -0.59 5.33
CA PHE A 15 5.22 0.56 5.85
C PHE A 15 6.73 0.27 5.98
N ALA A 16 7.10 -0.91 6.47
CA ALA A 16 8.47 -1.27 6.76
C ALA A 16 9.07 -2.18 5.68
N GLY A 17 10.34 -1.94 5.35
CA GLY A 17 11.07 -2.68 4.33
C GLY A 17 10.59 -2.42 2.90
N ASN A 18 11.09 -3.23 1.96
CA ASN A 18 10.88 -3.00 0.53
C ASN A 18 9.88 -3.99 -0.07
N ALA A 19 8.76 -3.48 -0.58
CA ALA A 19 7.85 -4.26 -1.40
C ALA A 19 8.52 -4.69 -2.71
N THR A 20 8.15 -5.87 -3.21
CA THR A 20 8.47 -6.27 -4.60
C THR A 20 7.37 -5.76 -5.54
N PRO A 21 7.64 -5.55 -6.84
CA PRO A 21 6.61 -5.13 -7.81
C PRO A 21 5.34 -5.98 -7.75
N ARG A 22 5.50 -7.31 -7.74
CA ARG A 22 4.38 -8.27 -7.63
C ARG A 22 3.60 -8.12 -6.32
N LEU A 23 4.28 -7.85 -5.21
CA LEU A 23 3.62 -7.63 -3.92
C LEU A 23 2.85 -6.32 -3.92
N PHE A 24 3.47 -5.24 -4.40
CA PHE A 24 2.85 -3.92 -4.47
C PHE A 24 1.63 -3.91 -5.39
N GLY A 25 1.70 -4.54 -6.57
CA GLY A 25 0.55 -4.66 -7.49
C GLY A 25 -0.65 -5.39 -6.86
N ARG A 26 -0.40 -6.48 -6.11
CA ARG A 26 -1.44 -7.15 -5.32
C ARG A 26 -2.01 -6.27 -4.22
N TRP A 27 -1.14 -5.52 -3.55
CA TRP A 27 -1.51 -4.55 -2.53
C TRP A 27 -2.41 -3.44 -3.11
N MET A 28 -2.13 -2.94 -4.31
CA MET A 28 -2.98 -1.93 -4.97
C MET A 28 -4.38 -2.47 -5.26
N GLY A 29 -4.50 -3.71 -5.73
CA GLY A 29 -5.80 -4.33 -6.01
C GLY A 29 -6.69 -4.47 -4.77
N VAL A 30 -6.13 -4.89 -3.64
CA VAL A 30 -6.88 -4.96 -2.36
C VAL A 30 -7.02 -3.57 -1.72
N GLY A 31 -5.95 -2.76 -1.81
CA GLY A 31 -5.82 -1.41 -1.27
C GLY A 31 -6.93 -0.47 -1.73
N ALA A 32 -7.25 -0.53 -3.02
CA ALA A 32 -8.32 0.26 -3.63
C ALA A 32 -9.73 -0.06 -3.09
N MET A 33 -9.90 -1.20 -2.41
CA MET A 33 -11.18 -1.61 -1.81
C MET A 33 -11.33 -1.16 -0.35
N PHE A 34 -10.28 -0.61 0.27
CA PHE A 34 -10.39 -0.07 1.64
C PHE A 34 -11.02 1.33 1.65
N PRO A 35 -11.88 1.64 2.65
CA PRO A 35 -12.44 2.98 2.80
C PRO A 35 -11.41 4.10 2.98
N PHE A 36 -10.25 3.78 3.58
CA PHE A 36 -9.08 4.64 3.60
C PHE A 36 -7.95 3.96 2.81
N CYS A 37 -7.50 4.61 1.75
CA CYS A 37 -6.56 4.05 0.77
C CYS A 37 -5.32 4.96 0.71
N ARG A 38 -4.18 4.49 1.22
CA ARG A 38 -2.94 5.28 1.33
C ARG A 38 -1.71 4.43 1.04
N GLY A 39 -0.81 4.93 0.19
CA GLY A 39 0.59 4.49 0.14
C GLY A 39 1.42 5.28 1.14
N HIS A 40 2.19 4.60 1.99
CA HIS A 40 3.06 5.20 2.99
C HIS A 40 4.21 4.24 3.31
N SER A 41 5.42 4.76 3.39
CA SER A 41 6.64 3.98 3.58
C SER A 41 7.53 4.66 4.62
N GLU A 42 8.36 3.87 5.31
CA GLU A 42 9.34 4.39 6.26
C GLU A 42 10.49 5.12 5.55
N THR A 43 11.25 5.95 6.28
CA THR A 43 12.44 6.56 5.71
C THR A 43 13.53 5.52 5.51
N GLY A 44 14.19 5.53 4.34
CA GLY A 44 15.32 4.64 4.03
C GLY A 44 14.93 3.37 3.25
N THR A 45 13.65 3.18 2.94
CA THR A 45 13.19 2.21 1.94
C THR A 45 13.31 2.74 0.52
N VAL A 46 13.09 1.86 -0.46
CA VAL A 46 12.96 2.25 -1.87
C VAL A 46 11.65 2.99 -2.11
N ASP A 47 11.61 3.79 -3.18
CA ASP A 47 10.41 4.48 -3.65
C ASP A 47 9.23 3.51 -3.80
N HIS A 48 8.08 3.86 -3.20
CA HIS A 48 6.84 3.06 -3.17
C HIS A 48 5.68 3.73 -3.90
N GLU A 49 5.96 4.75 -4.70
CA GLU A 49 5.00 5.31 -5.62
C GLU A 49 4.66 4.29 -6.72
N PRO A 50 3.42 4.25 -7.25
CA PRO A 50 3.03 3.23 -8.24
C PRO A 50 3.92 3.16 -9.48
N TRP A 51 4.53 4.28 -9.89
CA TRP A 51 5.43 4.34 -11.04
C TRP A 51 6.88 3.91 -10.74
N ALA A 52 7.25 3.71 -9.46
CA ALA A 52 8.60 3.30 -9.07
C ALA A 52 8.88 1.81 -9.33
N PHE A 53 7.84 1.00 -9.52
CA PHE A 53 7.97 -0.46 -9.67
C PHE A 53 8.25 -0.95 -11.10
N GLY A 54 8.38 -0.03 -12.06
CA GLY A 54 8.64 -0.35 -13.47
C GLY A 54 7.41 -0.85 -14.22
N GLU A 55 7.61 -1.24 -15.49
CA GLU A 55 6.61 -2.00 -16.24
C GLU A 55 6.55 -3.43 -15.68
N GLU A 56 5.35 -3.93 -15.42
CA GLU A 56 5.12 -5.34 -15.06
C GLU A 56 5.23 -6.25 -16.29
#